data_AF-A0A1I6NTI2-F1
#
_entry.id   AF-A0A1I6NTI2-F1
#
_cell.length_a   1.000
_cell.length_b   1.000
_cell.length_c   1.000
_cell.angle_alpha   90.00
_cell.angle_beta   90.00
_cell.angle_gamma   90.00
#
_symmetry.space_group_name_H-M   'P 1'
#
loop_
_entity.id
_entity.type
_entity.pdbx_description
1 polymer ?
#
loop_
_entity_poly.entity_id
_entity_poly.type
_entity_poly.pdbx_seq_one_letter_code
_entity_poly.pdbx_strand_id
1 'polypeptide(L)'
;MNLKDKPRIINLNYKPKKNDWDNNKKELKWNHPYYYTISDLKKYILPFNNENENIEEEINRVEVIIKTGGISKLAEFLFDWNNKSNGVPKYSCFIEAFEHFLELEGKEKKSYELQTVGEIIYFRTDEVEYIMDTYEGKIEELKYFIEKKAYSEIYTMTDNNIWSEIYLDAGIEKAHFIPVMHNLWEEYWDNIYVRIREQVGKTNHLVKSKERSWRQFQIFSESYNDVGDIIKYAYALDDMDIYPLAVVSMMNIFDADVCYLEYCEYEFEMGDLESICVDNEDDNKPIFHIKINEI
;
A
#
# COMPACT_ATOMS: atom_id res chain seq x y z
N MET A 1 -0.47 40.13 -14.55
CA MET A 1 -1.83 39.56 -14.47
C MET A 1 -1.72 38.36 -13.55
N ASN A 2 -2.26 38.45 -12.32
CA ASN A 2 -2.06 37.46 -11.26
C ASN A 2 -2.81 36.16 -11.58
N LEU A 3 -2.09 35.04 -11.67
CA LEU A 3 -2.64 33.68 -11.82
C LEU A 3 -3.25 33.11 -10.52
N LYS A 4 -3.54 33.95 -9.51
CA LYS A 4 -3.89 33.49 -8.15
C LYS A 4 -5.35 33.11 -7.89
N ASP A 5 -6.30 33.36 -8.80
CA ASP A 5 -7.73 33.36 -8.38
C ASP A 5 -8.70 32.47 -9.18
N LYS A 6 -8.23 31.45 -9.92
CA LYS A 6 -9.13 30.39 -10.39
C LYS A 6 -8.54 28.99 -10.22
N PRO A 7 -9.25 28.07 -9.54
CA PRO A 7 -8.84 26.68 -9.53
C PRO A 7 -8.84 26.18 -10.98
N ARG A 8 -7.70 25.62 -11.41
CA ARG A 8 -7.59 25.03 -12.73
C ARG A 8 -8.32 23.69 -12.73
N ILE A 9 -9.24 23.54 -13.68
CA ILE A 9 -10.08 22.35 -13.80
C ILE A 9 -9.48 21.47 -14.89
N ILE A 10 -8.98 20.30 -14.50
CA ILE A 10 -8.57 19.27 -15.45
C ILE A 10 -9.81 18.45 -15.82
N ASN A 11 -10.18 18.45 -17.09
CA ASN A 11 -11.26 17.62 -17.58
C ASN A 11 -10.74 16.20 -17.84
N LEU A 12 -11.16 15.24 -17.01
CA LEU A 12 -10.78 13.82 -17.11
C LEU A 12 -11.43 13.08 -18.29
N ASN A 13 -12.27 13.76 -19.09
CA ASN A 13 -13.13 13.15 -20.13
C ASN A 13 -13.94 11.95 -19.59
N TYR A 14 -14.26 12.00 -18.30
CA TYR A 14 -14.95 10.94 -17.57
C TYR A 14 -16.09 11.55 -16.76
N LYS A 15 -17.26 10.92 -16.83
CA LYS A 15 -18.44 11.34 -16.08
C LYS A 15 -18.91 10.17 -15.21
N PRO A 16 -18.69 10.21 -13.89
CA PRO A 16 -19.13 9.13 -13.01
C PRO A 16 -20.65 8.97 -13.03
N LYS A 17 -21.14 7.74 -12.82
CA LYS A 17 -22.57 7.53 -12.60
C LYS A 17 -22.94 8.11 -11.24
N LYS A 18 -24.22 8.47 -11.06
CA LYS A 18 -24.70 9.11 -9.82
C LYS A 18 -24.39 8.29 -8.57
N ASN A 19 -24.37 6.97 -8.68
CA ASN A 19 -24.12 6.06 -7.55
C ASN A 19 -22.64 5.88 -7.22
N ASP A 20 -21.74 6.33 -8.09
CA ASP A 20 -20.29 6.20 -7.93
C ASP A 20 -19.67 7.41 -7.22
N TRP A 21 -20.46 8.47 -7.05
CA TRP A 21 -20.05 9.73 -6.44
C TRP A 21 -20.52 9.83 -4.99
N ASP A 22 -19.60 10.12 -4.07
CA ASP A 22 -19.91 10.49 -2.70
C ASP A 22 -20.19 12.00 -2.64
N ASN A 23 -21.48 12.37 -2.50
CA ASN A 23 -21.89 13.76 -2.41
C ASN A 23 -21.38 14.48 -1.14
N ASN A 24 -21.15 13.75 -0.05
CA ASN A 24 -20.68 14.34 1.20
C ASN A 24 -19.21 14.69 1.10
N LYS A 25 -18.40 13.80 0.52
CA LYS A 25 -16.96 13.99 0.35
C LYS A 25 -16.58 14.72 -0.94
N LYS A 26 -17.51 14.82 -1.90
CA LYS A 26 -17.30 15.39 -3.25
C LYS A 26 -16.17 14.69 -4.00
N GLU A 27 -16.16 13.37 -3.95
CA GLU A 27 -15.18 12.51 -4.61
C GLU A 27 -15.84 11.22 -5.12
N LEU A 28 -15.11 10.45 -5.93
CA LEU A 28 -15.52 9.08 -6.25
C LEU A 28 -15.53 8.25 -4.97
N LYS A 29 -16.42 7.25 -4.91
CA LYS A 29 -16.34 6.23 -3.86
C LYS A 29 -15.02 5.46 -4.00
N TRP A 30 -14.46 5.06 -2.86
CA TRP A 30 -13.16 4.38 -2.79
C TRP A 30 -13.08 3.09 -3.61
N ASN A 31 -14.22 2.40 -3.77
CA ASN A 31 -14.34 1.16 -4.54
C ASN A 31 -14.54 1.38 -6.05
N HIS A 32 -14.54 2.63 -6.53
CA HIS A 32 -14.65 2.93 -7.94
C HIS A 32 -13.29 2.68 -8.66
N PRO A 33 -13.25 2.10 -9.88
CA PRO A 33 -11.99 1.76 -10.57
C PRO A 33 -10.99 2.93 -10.69
N TYR A 34 -11.49 4.15 -10.91
CA TYR A 34 -10.66 5.35 -11.05
C TYR A 34 -10.45 6.17 -9.78
N TYR A 35 -10.85 5.69 -8.59
CA TYR A 35 -10.65 6.44 -7.35
C TYR A 35 -9.17 6.73 -7.09
N TYR A 36 -8.33 5.69 -7.14
CA TYR A 36 -6.90 5.82 -6.87
C TYR A 36 -6.16 6.57 -7.98
N THR A 37 -6.55 6.41 -9.25
CA THR A 37 -6.00 7.22 -10.35
C THR A 37 -6.14 8.73 -10.08
N ILE A 38 -7.28 9.17 -9.53
CA ILE A 38 -7.48 10.58 -9.17
C ILE A 38 -6.62 10.97 -7.95
N SER A 39 -6.46 10.05 -6.99
CA SER A 39 -5.56 10.26 -5.84
C SER A 39 -4.11 10.43 -6.28
N ASP A 40 -3.63 9.57 -7.17
CA ASP A 40 -2.26 9.61 -7.69
C ASP A 40 -2.02 10.81 -8.59
N LEU A 41 -3.02 11.25 -9.35
CA LEU A 41 -2.93 12.52 -10.07
C LEU A 41 -2.71 13.70 -9.12
N LYS A 42 -3.37 13.72 -7.95
CA LYS A 42 -3.14 14.78 -6.96
C LYS A 42 -1.71 14.71 -6.44
N LYS A 43 -1.20 13.52 -6.10
CA LYS A 43 0.20 13.33 -5.67
C LYS A 43 1.19 13.79 -6.74
N TYR A 44 0.92 13.46 -8.00
CA TYR A 44 1.72 13.87 -9.15
C TYR A 44 1.83 15.40 -9.28
N ILE A 45 0.71 16.11 -9.16
CA ILE A 45 0.68 17.57 -9.39
C ILE A 45 1.17 18.36 -8.17
N LEU A 46 1.02 17.83 -6.94
CA LEU A 46 1.32 18.54 -5.69
C LEU A 46 2.71 19.18 -5.62
N PRO A 47 3.82 18.50 -5.98
CA PRO A 47 5.16 19.11 -5.96
C PRO A 47 5.26 20.37 -6.83
N PHE A 48 4.63 20.37 -8.00
CA PHE A 48 4.70 21.47 -8.97
C PHE A 48 3.90 22.71 -8.53
N ASN A 49 2.94 22.56 -7.61
CA ASN A 49 2.20 23.69 -7.03
C ASN A 49 3.09 24.59 -6.16
N ASN A 50 4.19 24.06 -5.63
CA ASN A 50 5.07 24.80 -4.72
C ASN A 50 6.24 25.50 -5.44
N GLU A 51 6.58 25.07 -6.67
CA GLU A 51 7.80 25.51 -7.37
C GLU A 51 7.54 26.43 -8.59
N ASN A 52 6.28 26.76 -8.90
CA ASN A 52 5.78 27.75 -9.88
C ASN A 52 6.26 27.68 -11.35
N GLU A 53 7.44 27.14 -11.69
CA GLU A 53 7.99 27.26 -13.05
C GLU A 53 7.61 26.11 -13.99
N ASN A 54 7.09 24.98 -13.50
CA ASN A 54 6.86 23.79 -14.35
C ASN A 54 5.44 23.20 -14.32
N ILE A 55 4.52 23.77 -13.52
CA ILE A 55 3.17 23.22 -13.38
C ILE A 55 2.36 23.30 -14.68
N GLU A 56 2.59 24.31 -15.51
CA GLU A 56 1.86 24.51 -16.76
C GLU A 56 2.18 23.40 -17.78
N GLU A 57 3.46 23.06 -17.91
CA GLU A 57 3.92 22.01 -18.82
C GLU A 57 3.38 20.65 -18.37
N GLU A 58 3.39 20.37 -17.07
CA GLU A 58 2.90 19.11 -16.52
C GLU A 58 1.38 18.97 -16.61
N ILE A 59 0.62 20.04 -16.37
CA ILE A 59 -0.84 20.01 -16.60
C ILE A 59 -1.14 19.79 -18.09
N ASN A 60 -0.42 20.47 -18.99
CA ASN A 60 -0.60 20.28 -20.42
C ASN A 60 -0.28 18.83 -20.84
N ARG A 61 0.77 18.23 -20.27
CA ARG A 61 1.10 16.81 -20.47
C ARG A 61 -0.03 15.88 -20.04
N VAL A 62 -0.59 16.09 -18.85
CA VAL A 62 -1.75 15.33 -18.34
C VAL A 62 -2.96 15.49 -19.27
N GLU A 63 -3.27 16.71 -19.70
CA GLU A 63 -4.39 16.97 -20.61
C GLU A 63 -4.21 16.27 -21.98
N VAL A 64 -2.99 16.22 -22.51
CA VAL A 64 -2.69 15.49 -23.76
C VAL A 64 -2.95 14.00 -23.59
N ILE A 65 -2.47 13.40 -22.48
CA ILE A 65 -2.68 11.98 -22.19
C ILE A 65 -4.19 11.67 -22.14
N ILE A 66 -4.96 12.47 -21.38
CA ILE A 66 -6.41 12.32 -21.26
C ILE A 66 -7.12 12.50 -22.61
N LYS A 67 -6.68 13.43 -23.45
CA LYS A 67 -7.25 13.62 -24.81
C LYS A 67 -7.02 12.41 -25.70
N THR A 68 -5.89 11.72 -25.55
CA THR A 68 -5.54 10.57 -26.41
C THR A 68 -6.19 9.26 -25.99
N GLY A 69 -6.41 9.02 -24.71
CA GLY A 69 -6.93 7.73 -24.24
C GLY A 69 -7.71 7.77 -22.92
N GLY A 70 -8.20 8.95 -22.54
CA GLY A 70 -9.01 9.14 -21.35
C GLY A 70 -8.27 8.84 -20.05
N ILE A 71 -9.05 8.57 -19.00
CA ILE A 71 -8.54 8.27 -17.66
C ILE A 71 -7.79 6.94 -17.57
N SER A 72 -8.04 5.99 -18.47
CA SER A 72 -7.29 4.71 -18.53
C SER A 72 -5.83 4.93 -18.92
N LYS A 73 -5.56 5.77 -19.95
CA LYS A 73 -4.18 6.14 -20.29
C LYS A 73 -3.51 7.00 -19.24
N LEU A 74 -4.29 7.76 -18.46
CA LEU A 74 -3.77 8.47 -17.30
C LEU A 74 -3.34 7.49 -16.20
N ALA A 75 -4.11 6.44 -15.94
CA ALA A 75 -3.75 5.41 -14.95
C ALA A 75 -2.44 4.70 -15.31
N GLU A 76 -2.27 4.29 -16.56
CA GLU A 76 -1.01 3.73 -17.08
C GLU A 76 0.17 4.68 -16.86
N PHE A 77 0.01 5.95 -17.24
CA PHE A 77 1.06 6.96 -17.06
C PHE A 77 1.44 7.16 -15.60
N LEU A 78 0.47 7.26 -14.70
CA LEU A 78 0.71 7.51 -13.28
C LEU A 78 1.33 6.28 -12.59
N PHE A 79 0.90 5.07 -12.97
CA PHE A 79 1.50 3.84 -12.49
C PHE A 79 2.99 3.78 -12.86
N ASP A 80 3.31 3.95 -14.15
CA ASP A 80 4.70 3.94 -14.63
C ASP A 80 5.53 5.07 -14.00
N TRP A 81 4.93 6.24 -13.75
CA TRP A 81 5.62 7.36 -13.10
C TRP A 81 5.94 7.08 -11.64
N ASN A 82 4.97 6.58 -10.86
CA ASN A 82 5.15 6.23 -9.45
C ASN A 82 6.25 5.17 -9.28
N ASN A 83 6.33 4.23 -10.21
CA ASN A 83 7.15 3.03 -10.11
C ASN A 83 8.52 3.13 -10.77
N LYS A 84 8.81 4.23 -11.45
CA LYS A 84 10.01 4.37 -12.32
C LYS A 84 11.33 4.09 -11.59
N SER A 85 11.45 4.50 -10.34
CA SER A 85 12.68 4.35 -9.53
C SER A 85 12.75 3.05 -8.73
N ASN A 86 11.65 2.29 -8.70
CA ASN A 86 11.43 1.27 -7.69
C ASN A 86 11.61 -0.16 -8.22
N GLY A 87 12.00 -0.30 -9.50
CA GLY A 87 12.20 -1.60 -10.13
C GLY A 87 10.91 -2.31 -10.56
N VAL A 88 9.75 -1.85 -10.11
CA VAL A 88 8.44 -2.41 -10.49
C VAL A 88 8.27 -2.34 -12.02
N PRO A 89 7.88 -3.45 -12.68
CA PRO A 89 7.66 -3.49 -14.12
C PRO A 89 6.63 -2.47 -14.59
N LYS A 90 6.71 -2.09 -15.87
CA LYS A 90 5.75 -1.15 -16.46
C LYS A 90 4.35 -1.75 -16.49
N TYR A 91 3.34 -0.89 -16.47
CA TYR A 91 1.93 -1.23 -16.59
C TYR A 91 1.66 -2.21 -17.73
N SER A 92 2.26 -1.98 -18.91
CA SER A 92 2.07 -2.84 -20.08
C SER A 92 2.56 -4.28 -19.86
N CYS A 93 3.57 -4.50 -19.02
CA CYS A 93 4.10 -5.82 -18.72
C CYS A 93 3.13 -6.63 -17.85
N PHE A 94 2.43 -5.99 -16.90
CA PHE A 94 1.36 -6.62 -16.14
C PHE A 94 0.21 -7.07 -17.06
N ILE A 95 -0.18 -6.23 -18.04
CA ILE A 95 -1.22 -6.60 -19.01
C ILE A 95 -0.79 -7.83 -19.83
N GLU A 96 0.45 -7.83 -20.31
CA GLU A 96 1.02 -8.95 -21.06
C GLU A 96 1.04 -10.24 -20.21
N ALA A 97 1.50 -10.17 -18.96
CA ALA A 97 1.53 -11.29 -18.04
C ALA A 97 0.13 -11.83 -17.72
N PHE A 98 -0.84 -10.95 -17.48
CA PHE A 98 -2.21 -11.35 -17.23
C PHE A 98 -2.86 -12.02 -18.44
N GLU A 99 -2.66 -11.47 -19.64
CA GLU A 99 -3.19 -12.07 -20.85
C GLU A 99 -2.55 -13.42 -21.17
N HIS A 100 -1.26 -13.57 -20.87
CA HIS A 100 -0.55 -14.86 -20.97
C HIS A 100 -1.12 -15.87 -19.97
N PHE A 101 -1.36 -15.46 -18.73
CA PHE A 101 -2.01 -16.31 -17.72
C PHE A 101 -3.39 -16.80 -18.15
N LEU A 102 -4.24 -15.91 -18.69
CA LEU A 102 -5.56 -16.32 -19.21
C LEU A 102 -5.44 -17.36 -20.33
N GLU A 103 -4.44 -17.22 -21.21
CA GLU A 103 -4.17 -18.19 -22.27
C GLU A 103 -3.75 -19.56 -21.72
N LEU A 104 -2.85 -19.58 -20.72
CA LEU A 104 -2.43 -20.82 -20.03
C LEU A 104 -3.62 -21.54 -19.38
N GLU A 105 -4.55 -20.77 -18.80
CA GLU A 105 -5.79 -21.26 -18.20
C GLU A 105 -6.85 -21.69 -19.24
N GLY A 106 -6.57 -21.55 -20.54
CA GLY A 106 -7.51 -21.83 -21.61
C GLY A 106 -8.75 -20.92 -21.60
N LYS A 107 -8.64 -19.75 -20.96
CA LYS A 107 -9.72 -18.76 -20.87
C LYS A 107 -9.64 -17.82 -22.08
N GLU A 108 -10.78 -17.58 -22.71
CA GLU A 108 -10.85 -16.54 -23.75
C GLU A 108 -10.55 -15.17 -23.14
N LYS A 109 -9.92 -14.28 -23.93
CA LYS A 109 -9.76 -12.87 -23.56
C LYS A 109 -11.14 -12.22 -23.39
N LYS A 110 -11.69 -12.29 -22.18
CA LYS A 110 -12.91 -11.59 -21.77
C LYS A 110 -12.61 -10.09 -21.68
N SER A 111 -13.64 -9.27 -21.77
CA SER A 111 -13.54 -7.88 -21.34
C SER A 111 -13.32 -7.86 -19.82
N TYR A 112 -12.23 -7.23 -19.37
CA TYR A 112 -11.94 -7.00 -17.96
C TYR A 112 -11.77 -5.51 -17.67
N GLU A 113 -12.13 -5.10 -16.46
CA GLU A 113 -11.85 -3.78 -15.92
C GLU A 113 -10.50 -3.79 -15.18
N LEU A 114 -9.80 -2.66 -15.23
CA LEU A 114 -8.49 -2.50 -14.60
C LEU A 114 -8.55 -1.43 -13.52
N GLN A 115 -7.93 -1.72 -12.40
CA GLN A 115 -7.71 -0.77 -11.31
C GLN A 115 -6.29 -0.91 -10.79
N THR A 116 -5.57 0.21 -10.69
CA THR A 116 -4.26 0.27 -10.05
C THR A 116 -4.42 0.77 -8.61
N VAL A 117 -3.71 0.14 -7.68
CA VAL A 117 -3.61 0.60 -6.28
C VAL A 117 -2.16 0.44 -5.85
N GLY A 118 -1.45 1.57 -5.74
CA GLY A 118 0.00 1.53 -5.52
C GLY A 118 0.71 0.79 -6.65
N GLU A 119 1.45 -0.24 -6.28
CA GLU A 119 2.27 -1.10 -7.11
C GLU A 119 1.48 -2.29 -7.71
N ILE A 120 0.24 -2.51 -7.25
CA ILE A 120 -0.60 -3.65 -7.59
C ILE A 120 -1.59 -3.30 -8.71
N ILE A 121 -1.84 -4.27 -9.61
CA ILE A 121 -2.90 -4.18 -10.63
C ILE A 121 -3.99 -5.23 -10.38
N TYR A 122 -5.23 -4.74 -10.29
CA TYR A 122 -6.44 -5.54 -10.16
C TYR A 122 -7.10 -5.67 -11.54
N PHE A 123 -7.36 -6.91 -11.95
CA PHE A 123 -8.10 -7.27 -13.15
C PHE A 123 -9.44 -7.84 -12.75
N ARG A 124 -10.55 -7.20 -13.13
CA ARG A 124 -11.89 -7.61 -12.75
C ARG A 124 -12.69 -8.06 -13.95
N THR A 125 -13.25 -9.26 -13.84
CA THR A 125 -14.31 -9.76 -14.70
C THR A 125 -15.64 -9.73 -13.94
N ASP A 126 -16.74 -10.14 -14.58
CA ASP A 126 -18.05 -10.21 -13.91
C ASP A 126 -18.10 -11.21 -12.74
N GLU A 127 -17.19 -12.20 -12.71
CA GLU A 127 -17.25 -13.35 -11.79
C GLU A 127 -16.01 -13.45 -10.89
N VAL A 128 -14.88 -12.89 -11.32
CA VAL A 128 -13.57 -13.11 -10.71
C VAL A 128 -12.77 -11.82 -10.69
N GLU A 129 -12.14 -11.54 -9.56
CA GLU A 129 -11.08 -10.54 -9.40
C GLU A 129 -9.72 -11.25 -9.35
N TYR A 130 -8.80 -10.79 -10.18
CA TYR A 130 -7.41 -11.22 -10.15
C TYR A 130 -6.56 -10.07 -9.62
N ILE A 131 -5.71 -10.34 -8.64
CA ILE A 131 -4.78 -9.38 -8.05
C ILE A 131 -3.38 -9.77 -8.50
N MET A 132 -2.68 -8.88 -9.19
CA MET A 132 -1.33 -9.13 -9.66
C MET A 132 -0.32 -8.20 -9.01
N ASP A 133 0.75 -8.78 -8.51
CA ASP A 133 1.85 -8.11 -7.82
C ASP A 133 3.21 -8.67 -8.28
N THR A 134 4.29 -8.06 -7.80
CA THR A 134 5.69 -8.44 -8.05
C THR A 134 6.47 -8.35 -6.74
N TYR A 135 7.64 -8.98 -6.68
CA TYR A 135 8.54 -8.82 -5.52
C TYR A 135 8.87 -7.35 -5.27
N GLU A 136 9.25 -6.62 -6.32
CA GLU A 136 9.57 -5.20 -6.23
C GLU A 136 8.36 -4.40 -5.74
N GLY A 137 7.15 -4.73 -6.22
CA GLY A 137 5.92 -4.07 -5.80
C GLY A 137 5.64 -4.25 -4.32
N LYS A 138 5.72 -5.51 -3.85
CA LYS A 138 5.52 -5.84 -2.43
C LYS A 138 6.56 -5.19 -1.52
N ILE A 139 7.83 -5.21 -1.90
CA ILE A 139 8.91 -4.58 -1.13
C ILE A 139 8.62 -3.09 -0.94
N GLU A 140 8.19 -2.39 -1.98
CA GLU A 140 7.93 -0.96 -1.92
C GLU A 140 6.67 -0.62 -1.12
N GLU A 141 5.64 -1.45 -1.22
CA GLU A 141 4.47 -1.37 -0.34
C GLU A 141 4.88 -1.52 1.14
N LEU A 142 5.69 -2.54 1.46
CA LEU A 142 6.18 -2.79 2.81
C LEU A 142 7.08 -1.65 3.31
N LYS A 143 8.00 -1.14 2.49
CA LYS A 143 8.82 0.04 2.80
C LYS A 143 7.94 1.24 3.11
N TYR A 144 6.94 1.51 2.26
CA TYR A 144 5.99 2.58 2.51
C TYR A 144 5.30 2.42 3.88
N PHE A 145 4.82 1.21 4.21
CA PHE A 145 4.17 0.97 5.49
C PHE A 145 5.10 1.18 6.69
N ILE A 146 6.31 0.63 6.65
CA ILE A 146 7.27 0.71 7.76
C ILE A 146 7.83 2.14 7.90
N GLU A 147 8.33 2.73 6.82
CA GLU A 147 8.98 4.05 6.85
C GLU A 147 8.00 5.18 7.16
N LYS A 148 6.75 5.10 6.65
CA LYS A 148 5.71 6.07 6.97
C LYS A 148 5.00 5.78 8.27
N LYS A 149 5.38 4.71 8.98
CA LYS A 149 4.74 4.28 10.22
C LYS A 149 3.23 4.15 10.03
N ALA A 150 2.83 3.52 8.93
CA ALA A 150 1.46 3.30 8.52
C ALA A 150 0.85 2.15 9.35
N TYR A 151 0.71 2.38 10.66
CA TYR A 151 0.39 1.32 11.63
C TYR A 151 -0.93 0.62 11.33
N SER A 152 -1.92 1.33 10.80
CA SER A 152 -3.20 0.74 10.41
C SER A 152 -3.02 -0.21 9.23
N GLU A 153 -2.26 0.19 8.23
CA GLU A 153 -1.94 -0.62 7.05
C GLU A 153 -1.10 -1.84 7.43
N ILE A 154 -0.10 -1.70 8.31
CA ILE A 154 0.64 -2.85 8.85
C ILE A 154 -0.32 -3.85 9.50
N TYR A 155 -1.28 -3.37 10.32
CA TYR A 155 -2.26 -4.23 10.97
C TYR A 155 -3.20 -4.94 9.98
N THR A 156 -3.69 -4.23 8.95
CA THR A 156 -4.75 -4.75 8.07
C THR A 156 -4.28 -5.35 6.75
N MET A 157 -3.07 -5.02 6.30
CA MET A 157 -2.57 -5.34 4.96
C MET A 157 -1.33 -6.24 4.97
N THR A 158 -0.81 -6.61 6.14
CA THR A 158 0.27 -7.59 6.26
C THR A 158 -0.17 -8.80 7.08
N ASP A 159 0.44 -9.96 6.83
CA ASP A 159 0.16 -11.20 7.53
C ASP A 159 1.05 -11.34 8.78
N ASN A 160 0.40 -11.45 9.94
CA ASN A 160 1.08 -11.60 11.21
C ASN A 160 1.84 -12.92 11.34
N ASN A 161 1.48 -13.95 10.57
CA ASN A 161 2.17 -15.23 10.56
C ASN A 161 3.49 -15.10 9.82
N ILE A 162 3.52 -14.40 8.69
CA ILE A 162 4.77 -14.16 7.94
C ILE A 162 5.79 -13.41 8.80
N TRP A 163 5.37 -12.29 9.42
CA TRP A 163 6.26 -11.55 10.33
C TRP A 163 6.70 -12.36 11.55
N SER A 164 5.89 -13.32 11.98
CA SER A 164 6.21 -14.23 13.07
C SER A 164 7.28 -15.24 12.67
N GLU A 165 7.23 -15.80 11.47
CA GLU A 165 8.30 -16.68 10.96
C GLU A 165 9.63 -15.91 10.85
N ILE A 166 9.61 -14.71 10.24
CA ILE A 166 10.78 -13.82 10.16
C ILE A 166 11.37 -13.51 11.55
N TYR A 167 10.50 -13.28 12.54
CA TYR A 167 10.95 -13.07 13.91
C TYR A 167 11.59 -14.32 14.53
N LEU A 168 10.98 -15.49 14.36
CA LEU A 168 11.39 -16.73 15.02
C LEU A 168 12.74 -17.26 14.54
N ASP A 169 13.11 -16.96 13.29
CA ASP A 169 14.39 -17.40 12.71
C ASP A 169 15.61 -16.84 13.45
N ALA A 170 15.53 -15.60 13.94
CA ALA A 170 16.63 -14.94 14.66
C ALA A 170 16.32 -14.71 16.15
N GLY A 171 15.08 -14.38 16.48
CA GLY A 171 14.65 -13.91 17.80
C GLY A 171 15.33 -12.60 18.22
N ILE A 172 14.73 -11.89 19.16
CA ILE A 172 15.33 -10.69 19.75
C ILE A 172 15.29 -10.82 21.27
N GLU A 173 16.37 -10.47 21.95
CA GLU A 173 16.34 -10.44 23.41
C GLU A 173 15.46 -9.27 23.89
N LYS A 174 14.69 -9.50 24.96
CA LYS A 174 13.83 -8.49 25.60
C LYS A 174 14.55 -7.16 25.85
N ALA A 175 15.82 -7.23 26.25
CA ALA A 175 16.65 -6.07 26.56
C ALA A 175 16.90 -5.14 25.36
N HIS A 176 16.78 -5.65 24.13
CA HIS A 176 16.91 -4.90 22.90
C HIS A 176 15.55 -4.51 22.33
N PHE A 177 14.58 -5.43 22.36
CA PHE A 177 13.26 -5.21 21.76
C PHE A 177 12.41 -4.17 22.50
N ILE A 178 12.24 -4.34 23.82
CA ILE A 178 11.31 -3.53 24.62
C ILE A 178 11.68 -2.04 24.62
N PRO A 179 12.97 -1.65 24.74
CA PRO A 179 13.32 -0.23 24.66
C PRO A 179 13.00 0.41 23.30
N VAL A 180 13.24 -0.30 22.19
CA VAL A 180 12.92 0.20 20.84
C VAL A 180 11.41 0.38 20.69
N MET A 181 10.64 -0.62 21.09
CA MET A 181 9.18 -0.58 21.02
C MET A 181 8.58 0.51 21.93
N HIS A 182 9.16 0.71 23.12
CA HIS A 182 8.73 1.78 24.02
C HIS A 182 8.86 3.16 23.37
N ASN A 183 10.01 3.44 22.72
CA ASN A 183 10.22 4.71 22.04
C ASN A 183 9.23 4.91 20.90
N LEU A 184 8.99 3.87 20.09
CA LEU A 184 8.00 3.91 19.01
C LEU A 184 6.57 4.12 19.54
N TRP A 185 6.24 3.54 20.69
CA TRP A 185 4.95 3.72 21.35
C TRP A 185 4.73 5.17 21.78
N GLU A 186 5.75 5.82 22.35
CA GLU A 186 5.69 7.24 22.72
C GLU A 186 5.48 8.12 21.46
N GLU A 187 6.27 7.88 20.42
CA GLU A 187 6.16 8.60 19.14
C GLU A 187 4.79 8.41 18.47
N TYR A 188 4.26 7.19 18.47
CA TYR A 188 2.93 6.88 17.92
C TYR A 188 1.86 7.75 18.57
N TRP A 189 1.80 7.75 19.90
CA TRP A 189 0.79 8.52 20.61
C TRP A 189 0.97 10.01 20.39
N ASP A 190 2.20 10.53 20.44
CA ASP A 190 2.45 11.96 20.22
C ASP A 190 1.95 12.40 18.83
N ASN A 191 2.20 11.61 17.79
CA ASN A 191 1.70 11.85 16.44
C ASN A 191 0.17 11.79 16.35
N ILE A 192 -0.47 10.82 17.02
CA ILE A 192 -1.94 10.71 17.08
C ILE A 192 -2.55 11.94 17.75
N TYR A 193 -1.96 12.42 18.85
CA TYR A 193 -2.42 13.63 19.55
C TYR A 193 -2.33 14.87 18.67
N VAL A 194 -1.22 15.06 17.95
CA VAL A 194 -1.05 16.18 17.01
C VAL A 194 -2.13 16.13 15.92
N ARG A 195 -2.25 14.99 15.24
CA ARG A 195 -3.19 14.80 14.12
C ARG A 195 -4.64 15.07 14.51
N ILE A 196 -5.10 14.50 15.63
CA ILE A 196 -6.49 14.65 16.08
C ILE A 196 -6.77 16.06 16.60
N ARG A 197 -5.78 16.70 17.24
CA ARG A 197 -5.91 18.11 17.65
C ARG A 197 -6.11 19.01 16.44
N GLU A 198 -5.36 18.80 15.37
CA GLU A 198 -5.48 19.58 14.13
C GLU A 198 -6.81 19.35 13.41
N GLN A 199 -7.31 18.10 13.39
CA GLN A 199 -8.53 17.74 12.64
C GLN A 199 -9.84 18.01 13.40
N VAL A 200 -9.87 17.76 14.71
CA VAL A 200 -11.11 17.72 15.52
C VAL A 200 -11.08 18.70 16.69
N GLY A 201 -9.89 19.14 17.13
CA GLY A 201 -9.71 20.10 18.23
C GLY A 201 -9.98 19.56 19.64
N LYS A 202 -10.54 18.35 19.79
CA LYS A 202 -10.84 17.72 21.09
C LYS A 202 -10.05 16.41 21.26
N THR A 203 -9.30 16.28 22.36
CA THR A 203 -8.38 15.13 22.59
C THR A 203 -8.74 14.29 23.82
N ASN A 204 -9.86 14.55 24.50
CA ASN A 204 -10.18 13.89 25.78
C ASN A 204 -10.36 12.36 25.67
N HIS A 205 -10.81 11.87 24.51
CA HIS A 205 -10.96 10.44 24.25
C HIS A 205 -9.59 9.74 24.10
N LEU A 206 -8.57 10.46 23.62
CA LEU A 206 -7.23 9.91 23.42
C LEU A 206 -6.52 9.55 24.72
N VAL A 207 -6.81 10.26 25.82
CA VAL A 207 -6.19 9.95 27.13
C VAL A 207 -6.56 8.53 27.57
N LYS A 208 -7.84 8.16 27.44
CA LYS A 208 -8.30 6.81 27.78
C LYS A 208 -7.72 5.76 26.84
N SER A 209 -7.63 6.06 25.54
CA SER A 209 -7.02 5.14 24.57
C SER A 209 -5.53 4.93 24.82
N LYS A 210 -4.77 6.00 25.11
CA LYS A 210 -3.34 5.92 25.48
C LYS A 210 -3.13 5.12 26.76
N GLU A 211 -3.97 5.32 27.78
CA GLU A 211 -3.90 4.54 29.02
C GLU A 211 -4.19 3.05 28.80
N ARG A 212 -5.15 2.70 27.92
CA ARG A 212 -5.43 1.30 27.56
C ARG A 212 -4.24 0.67 26.84
N SER A 213 -3.75 1.37 25.81
CA SER A 213 -2.57 0.97 25.04
C SER A 213 -1.33 0.78 25.92
N TRP A 214 -1.10 1.68 26.87
CA TRP A 214 0.00 1.56 27.83
C TRP A 214 -0.09 0.29 28.66
N ARG A 215 -1.29 -0.05 29.17
CA ARG A 215 -1.49 -1.30 29.93
C ARG A 215 -1.22 -2.53 29.07
N GLN A 216 -1.62 -2.51 27.80
CA GLN A 216 -1.33 -3.60 26.87
C GLN A 216 0.17 -3.72 26.61
N PHE A 217 0.88 -2.59 26.43
CA PHE A 217 2.34 -2.59 26.33
C PHE A 217 3.04 -3.14 27.58
N GLN A 218 2.54 -2.82 28.78
CA GLN A 218 3.07 -3.38 30.03
C GLN A 218 2.89 -4.90 30.09
N ILE A 219 1.69 -5.40 29.77
CA ILE A 219 1.39 -6.84 29.70
C ILE A 219 2.29 -7.54 28.67
N PHE A 220 2.45 -6.91 27.49
CA PHE A 220 3.33 -7.38 26.44
C PHE A 220 4.78 -7.52 26.93
N SER A 221 5.31 -6.45 27.53
CA SER A 221 6.66 -6.41 28.06
C SER A 221 6.87 -7.44 29.17
N GLU A 222 5.96 -7.53 30.13
CA GLU A 222 6.06 -8.49 31.24
C GLU A 222 6.13 -9.94 30.74
N SER A 223 5.32 -10.28 29.74
CA SER A 223 5.17 -11.65 29.23
C SER A 223 6.20 -12.04 28.14
N TYR A 224 7.03 -11.09 27.68
CA TYR A 224 7.91 -11.27 26.51
C TYR A 224 8.74 -12.57 26.51
N ASN A 225 9.34 -12.94 27.64
CA ASN A 225 10.21 -14.12 27.73
C ASN A 225 9.43 -15.44 27.78
N ASP A 226 8.13 -15.40 28.07
CA ASP A 226 7.31 -16.59 28.34
C ASP A 226 6.48 -17.03 27.13
N VAL A 227 6.30 -16.16 26.13
CA VAL A 227 5.37 -16.37 25.01
C VAL A 227 5.99 -17.03 23.78
N GLY A 228 7.33 -17.02 23.66
CA GLY A 228 8.07 -17.57 22.53
C GLY A 228 7.96 -16.71 21.26
N ASP A 229 6.77 -16.61 20.70
CA ASP A 229 6.47 -15.81 19.51
C ASP A 229 5.84 -14.47 19.89
N ILE A 230 6.68 -13.43 19.88
CA ILE A 230 6.26 -12.11 20.33
C ILE A 230 5.36 -11.41 19.31
N ILE A 231 5.47 -11.75 18.02
CA ILE A 231 4.70 -11.09 16.96
C ILE A 231 3.25 -11.59 17.01
N LYS A 232 3.04 -12.91 17.07
CA LYS A 232 1.70 -13.48 17.26
C LYS A 232 1.10 -13.05 18.60
N TYR A 233 1.91 -12.96 19.65
CA TYR A 233 1.44 -12.47 20.94
C TYR A 233 1.01 -10.99 20.89
N ALA A 234 1.78 -10.12 20.23
CA ALA A 234 1.42 -8.72 20.01
C ALA A 234 0.10 -8.58 19.25
N TYR A 235 -0.11 -9.41 18.23
CA TYR A 235 -1.35 -9.47 17.47
C TYR A 235 -2.54 -9.94 18.34
N ALA A 236 -2.34 -10.96 19.18
CA ALA A 236 -3.39 -11.51 20.03
C ALA A 236 -3.84 -10.60 21.19
N LEU A 237 -2.99 -9.69 21.68
CA LEU A 237 -3.31 -8.75 22.78
C LEU A 237 -4.26 -7.60 22.39
N ASP A 238 -4.37 -7.38 21.09
CA ASP A 238 -5.06 -6.36 20.27
C ASP A 238 -5.67 -5.06 20.87
N ASP A 239 -5.26 -3.93 20.27
CA ASP A 239 -6.11 -2.78 19.90
C ASP A 239 -5.45 -1.94 18.75
N MET A 240 -5.04 -2.59 17.64
CA MET A 240 -4.45 -1.99 16.42
C MET A 240 -3.10 -1.26 16.56
N ASP A 241 -2.48 -1.21 17.74
CA ASP A 241 -1.23 -0.47 17.99
C ASP A 241 -0.05 -1.36 18.37
N ILE A 242 -0.23 -2.34 19.27
CA ILE A 242 0.86 -3.19 19.77
C ILE A 242 1.51 -4.03 18.66
N TYR A 243 0.72 -4.69 17.82
CA TYR A 243 1.26 -5.51 16.72
C TYR A 243 2.06 -4.70 15.70
N PRO A 244 1.52 -3.59 15.13
CA PRO A 244 2.30 -2.76 14.22
C PRO A 244 3.56 -2.18 14.87
N LEU A 245 3.49 -1.78 16.14
CA LEU A 245 4.68 -1.32 16.88
C LEU A 245 5.71 -2.44 17.03
N ALA A 246 5.28 -3.68 17.26
CA ALA A 246 6.19 -4.82 17.37
C ALA A 246 6.88 -5.11 16.03
N VAL A 247 6.14 -5.09 14.91
CA VAL A 247 6.71 -5.25 13.56
C VAL A 247 7.73 -4.14 13.28
N VAL A 248 7.38 -2.87 13.47
CA VAL A 248 8.33 -1.76 13.23
C VAL A 248 9.54 -1.83 14.17
N SER A 249 9.36 -2.31 15.40
CA SER A 249 10.49 -2.51 16.33
C SER A 249 11.44 -3.59 15.84
N MET A 250 10.92 -4.71 15.36
CA MET A 250 11.69 -5.78 14.75
C MET A 250 12.46 -5.26 13.54
N MET A 251 11.79 -4.56 12.63
CA MET A 251 12.38 -3.97 11.42
C MET A 251 13.47 -2.93 11.70
N ASN A 252 13.39 -2.23 12.84
CA ASN A 252 14.42 -1.28 13.27
C ASN A 252 15.64 -1.96 13.93
N ILE A 253 15.53 -3.24 14.31
CA ILE A 253 16.58 -4.00 14.96
C ILE A 253 17.28 -4.91 13.95
N PHE A 254 16.52 -5.56 13.08
CA PHE A 254 17.02 -6.38 11.99
C PHE A 254 17.39 -5.53 10.76
N ASP A 255 18.01 -6.17 9.78
CA ASP A 255 18.21 -5.58 8.47
C ASP A 255 16.87 -5.57 7.73
N ALA A 256 16.29 -4.37 7.59
CA ALA A 256 14.97 -4.20 6.98
C ALA A 256 14.92 -4.75 5.55
N ASP A 257 15.99 -4.61 4.76
CA ASP A 257 16.03 -5.08 3.37
C ASP A 257 15.93 -6.61 3.32
N VAL A 258 16.59 -7.31 4.25
CA VAL A 258 16.48 -8.76 4.38
C VAL A 258 15.06 -9.16 4.79
N CYS A 259 14.49 -8.49 5.79
CA CYS A 259 13.13 -8.80 6.23
C CYS A 259 12.07 -8.55 5.14
N TYR A 260 12.26 -7.55 4.27
CA TYR A 260 11.35 -7.34 3.13
C TYR A 260 11.42 -8.49 2.14
N LEU A 261 12.63 -8.97 1.83
CA LEU A 261 12.84 -10.11 0.92
C LEU A 261 12.23 -11.39 1.48
N GLU A 262 12.52 -11.71 2.75
CA GLU A 262 11.94 -12.88 3.43
C GLU A 262 10.40 -12.79 3.45
N TYR A 263 9.83 -11.61 3.71
CA TYR A 263 8.38 -11.43 3.66
C TYR A 263 7.82 -11.79 2.29
N CYS A 264 8.45 -11.33 1.21
CA CYS A 264 8.03 -11.65 -0.16
C CYS A 264 8.14 -13.15 -0.46
N GLU A 265 9.21 -13.82 0.00
CA GLU A 265 9.36 -15.27 -0.14
C GLU A 265 8.20 -16.02 0.52
N TYR A 266 7.86 -15.68 1.76
CA TYR A 266 6.73 -16.29 2.45
C TYR A 266 5.38 -15.97 1.79
N GLU A 267 5.15 -14.71 1.39
CA GLU A 267 3.89 -14.28 0.78
C GLU A 267 3.65 -14.98 -0.56
N PHE A 268 4.68 -15.05 -1.41
CA PHE A 268 4.54 -15.50 -2.80
C PHE A 268 4.87 -16.97 -3.02
N GLU A 269 5.80 -17.57 -2.27
CA GLU A 269 6.20 -18.97 -2.47
C GLU A 269 5.47 -19.94 -1.55
N MET A 270 5.02 -19.49 -0.38
CA MET A 270 4.28 -20.32 0.58
C MET A 270 2.78 -20.01 0.61
N GLY A 271 2.33 -18.97 -0.12
CA GLY A 271 0.93 -18.57 -0.22
C GLY A 271 0.14 -19.24 -1.36
N ASP A 272 -1.09 -18.77 -1.55
CA ASP A 272 -2.02 -19.23 -2.60
C ASP A 272 -1.83 -18.47 -3.93
N LEU A 273 -0.64 -17.91 -4.18
CA LEU A 273 -0.38 -17.12 -5.39
C LEU A 273 0.31 -17.97 -6.46
N GLU A 274 -0.11 -17.78 -7.71
CA GLU A 274 0.51 -18.43 -8.86
C GLU A 274 1.57 -17.51 -9.48
N SER A 275 2.74 -18.06 -9.77
CA SER A 275 3.83 -17.32 -10.42
C SER A 275 3.70 -17.39 -11.95
N ILE A 276 3.78 -16.24 -12.61
CA ILE A 276 3.68 -16.08 -14.06
C ILE A 276 4.97 -15.46 -14.56
N CYS A 277 5.64 -16.15 -15.49
CA CYS A 277 6.71 -15.59 -16.30
C CYS A 277 6.27 -15.64 -17.78
N VAL A 278 6.34 -14.50 -18.47
CA VAL A 278 5.93 -14.38 -19.88
C VAL A 278 6.90 -15.11 -20.81
N ASP A 279 8.14 -15.34 -20.38
CA ASP A 279 9.15 -16.09 -21.12
C ASP A 279 10.05 -16.89 -20.18
N ASN A 280 9.79 -18.20 -20.07
CA ASN A 280 10.53 -19.12 -19.20
C ASN A 280 11.97 -19.37 -19.66
N GLU A 281 12.40 -18.85 -20.82
CA GLU A 281 13.77 -19.00 -21.34
C GLU A 281 14.68 -17.81 -21.00
N ASP A 282 14.13 -16.69 -20.50
CA ASP A 282 14.89 -15.50 -20.11
C ASP A 282 14.77 -15.23 -18.59
N ASP A 283 15.78 -15.67 -17.84
CA ASP A 283 15.89 -15.46 -16.39
C ASP A 283 15.88 -13.97 -15.97
N ASN A 284 16.01 -13.02 -16.91
CA ASN A 284 15.93 -11.58 -16.62
C ASN A 284 14.53 -11.00 -16.74
N LYS A 285 13.52 -11.81 -17.08
CA LYS A 285 12.14 -11.34 -17.18
C LYS A 285 11.52 -11.22 -15.78
N PRO A 286 10.69 -10.18 -15.55
CA PRO A 286 10.01 -10.06 -14.28
C PRO A 286 9.07 -11.24 -14.03
N ILE A 287 9.04 -11.69 -12.78
CA ILE A 287 8.07 -12.67 -12.29
C ILE A 287 6.88 -11.90 -11.71
N PHE A 288 5.68 -12.28 -12.13
CA PHE A 288 4.43 -11.74 -11.60
C PHE A 288 3.77 -12.79 -10.73
N HIS A 289 3.12 -12.38 -9.66
CA HIS A 289 2.34 -13.25 -8.79
C HIS A 289 0.87 -12.89 -8.88
N ILE A 290 0.01 -13.86 -9.14
CA ILE A 290 -1.43 -13.65 -9.30
C ILE A 290 -2.20 -14.38 -8.20
N LYS A 291 -3.13 -13.66 -7.58
CA LYS A 291 -4.13 -14.21 -6.65
C LYS A 291 -5.51 -14.14 -7.28
N ILE A 292 -6.30 -15.19 -7.11
CA ILE A 292 -7.65 -15.30 -7.68
C ILE A 292 -8.68 -15.22 -6.56
N ASN A 293 -9.61 -14.27 -6.66
CA ASN A 293 -10.73 -14.11 -5.73
C ASN A 293 -12.06 -14.24 -6.49
N GLU A 294 -12.90 -15.20 -6.10
CA GLU A 294 -14.27 -15.33 -6.61
C GLU A 294 -15.17 -14.22 -6.02
N ILE A 295 -16.03 -13.61 -6.85
CA ILE A 295 -16.93 -12.48 -6.48
C ILE A 295 -18.35 -12.97 -6.16
#